data_AF-A0A9D6QH37-F1
#
_entry.id   AF-A0A9D6QH37-F1
#
_cell.length_a   1.000
_cell.length_b   1.000
_cell.length_c   1.000
_cell.angle_alpha   90.00
_cell.angle_beta   90.00
_cell.angle_gamma   90.00
#
_symmetry.space_group_name_H-M   'P 1'
#
loop_
_entity.id
_entity.type
_entity.pdbx_description
1 polymer ?
#
loop_
_entity_poly.entity_id
_entity_poly.type
_entity_poly.pdbx_seq_one_letter_code
_entity_poly.pdbx_strand_id
1 'polypeptide(L)'
;MGGHPDCGFTFPFLERLHQAHSGDAVSFVGISQNDQRDTKEYMREYGATFTAVSDEDGYPVSNQYGLTTVPTVLLIAPDGKVQVSSVGFCKADMEKIAKELGDAFRKNPASVFLPSEIVPDYKPG
;
A
#
# COMPACT_ATOMS: atom_id res chain seq x y z
N MET A 1 3.96 14.30 -15.95
CA MET A 1 3.21 14.85 -14.80
C MET A 1 2.09 13.87 -14.52
N GLY A 2 2.17 13.09 -13.45
CA GLY A 2 1.19 12.03 -13.20
C GLY A 2 1.36 11.34 -11.87
N GLY A 3 1.55 12.09 -10.78
CA GLY A 3 1.36 11.53 -9.43
C GLY A 3 0.09 12.10 -8.87
N HIS A 4 -0.90 11.27 -8.52
CA HIS A 4 -1.97 11.73 -7.64
C HIS A 4 -1.33 12.16 -6.31
N PRO A 5 -1.55 13.40 -5.84
CA PRO A 5 -0.83 13.97 -4.68
C PRO A 5 -1.03 13.17 -3.39
N ASP A 6 -2.06 12.32 -3.35
CA ASP A 6 -2.48 11.58 -2.16
C ASP A 6 -1.82 10.19 -2.06
N CYS A 7 -1.28 9.65 -3.17
CA CYS A 7 -0.50 8.41 -3.17
C CYS A 7 0.80 8.56 -2.37
N GLY A 8 1.53 9.66 -2.57
CA GLY A 8 2.78 9.94 -1.88
C GLY A 8 2.64 10.05 -0.36
N PHE A 9 1.45 10.39 0.14
CA PHE A 9 1.17 10.41 1.58
C PHE A 9 1.15 9.01 2.19
N THR A 10 0.65 8.01 1.46
CA THR A 10 0.44 6.65 1.98
C THR A 10 1.72 5.80 1.91
N PHE A 11 2.61 6.10 0.97
CA PHE A 11 3.80 5.30 0.67
C PHE A 11 4.75 5.11 1.86
N PRO A 12 5.09 6.14 2.67
CA PRO A 12 5.96 5.94 3.83
C PRO A 12 5.43 4.91 4.83
N PHE A 13 4.11 4.80 4.98
CA PHE A 13 3.47 3.84 5.87
C PHE A 13 3.52 2.41 5.32
N LEU A 14 3.28 2.26 4.02
CA LEU A 14 3.43 0.97 3.32
C LEU A 14 4.88 0.49 3.33
N GLU A 15 5.84 1.41 3.19
CA GLU A 15 7.26 1.11 3.25
C GLU A 15 7.66 0.57 4.63
N ARG A 16 7.16 1.17 5.72
CA ARG A 16 7.42 0.65 7.08
C ARG A 16 6.89 -0.77 7.27
N LEU A 17 5.68 -1.04 6.77
CA LEU A 17 5.11 -2.39 6.77
C LEU A 17 5.96 -3.36 5.96
N HIS A 18 6.39 -2.94 4.76
CA HIS A 18 7.25 -3.74 3.91
C HIS A 18 8.58 -4.09 4.60
N GLN A 19 9.25 -3.11 5.22
CA GLN A 19 10.51 -3.32 5.93
C GLN A 19 10.34 -4.25 7.14
N ALA A 20 9.29 -4.05 7.93
CA ALA A 20 9.00 -4.88 9.11
C ALA A 20 8.74 -6.37 8.77
N HIS A 21 8.28 -6.63 7.55
CA HIS A 21 7.93 -7.96 7.04
C HIS A 21 8.85 -8.45 5.91
N SER A 22 10.01 -7.82 5.70
CA SER A 22 10.96 -8.17 4.62
C SER A 22 11.50 -9.61 4.69
N GLY A 23 11.49 -10.23 5.87
CA GLY A 23 11.86 -11.63 6.09
C GLY A 23 10.69 -12.60 6.17
N ASP A 24 9.45 -12.12 6.02
CA ASP A 24 8.24 -12.93 6.13
C ASP A 24 7.73 -13.38 4.76
N ALA A 25 6.91 -14.43 4.76
CA ALA A 25 6.29 -14.96 3.54
C ALA A 25 5.08 -14.12 3.09
N VAL A 26 5.29 -12.82 2.88
CA VAL A 26 4.31 -11.85 2.37
C VAL A 26 4.92 -11.03 1.24
N SER A 27 4.11 -10.69 0.23
CA SER A 27 4.53 -9.86 -0.90
C SER A 27 3.85 -8.50 -0.84
N PHE A 28 4.64 -7.44 -1.02
CA PHE A 28 4.16 -6.07 -1.19
C PHE A 28 4.33 -5.68 -2.65
N VAL A 29 3.22 -5.44 -3.34
CA VAL A 29 3.20 -5.13 -4.78
C VAL A 29 2.34 -3.88 -5.01
N GLY A 30 2.96 -2.82 -5.51
CA GLY A 30 2.26 -1.62 -5.98
C GLY A 30 1.81 -1.79 -7.42
N ILE A 31 0.52 -1.57 -7.69
CA ILE A 31 -0.03 -1.52 -9.05
C ILE A 31 -0.16 -0.06 -9.45
N SER A 32 0.59 0.35 -10.47
CA SER A 32 0.69 1.74 -10.91
C SER A 32 -0.05 1.96 -12.22
N GLN A 33 -0.84 3.03 -12.32
CA GLN A 33 -1.50 3.43 -13.57
C GLN A 33 -0.59 4.28 -14.48
N ASN A 34 0.65 4.53 -14.05
CA ASN A 34 1.68 5.20 -14.85
C ASN A 34 2.56 4.17 -15.55
N ASP A 35 3.28 4.62 -16.59
CA ASP A 35 4.29 3.78 -17.23
C ASP A 35 5.40 3.34 -16.26
N GLN A 36 6.17 2.34 -16.67
CA GLN A 36 7.20 1.75 -15.80
C GLN A 36 8.30 2.74 -15.41
N ARG A 37 8.63 3.71 -16.28
CA ARG A 37 9.67 4.69 -15.99
C ARG A 37 9.19 5.66 -14.91
N ASP A 38 8.04 6.27 -15.12
CA ASP A 38 7.42 7.21 -14.18
C ASP A 38 7.13 6.53 -12.84
N THR A 39 6.69 5.27 -12.86
CA THR A 39 6.51 4.46 -11.64
C THR A 39 7.82 4.28 -10.87
N LYS A 40 8.92 3.94 -11.56
CA LYS A 40 10.23 3.79 -10.91
C LYS A 40 10.76 5.10 -10.35
N GLU A 41 10.59 6.20 -11.08
CA GLU A 41 10.99 7.53 -10.62
C GLU A 41 10.18 7.94 -9.38
N TYR A 42 8.87 7.69 -9.37
CA TYR A 42 7.98 7.98 -8.23
C TYR A 42 8.31 7.14 -6.99
N MET A 43 8.54 5.83 -7.16
CA MET A 43 8.95 4.95 -6.06
C MET A 43 10.25 5.45 -5.41
N ARG A 44 11.21 5.89 -6.23
CA ARG A 44 12.48 6.46 -5.75
C ARG A 44 12.28 7.80 -5.03
N GLU A 45 11.41 8.67 -5.54
CA GLU A 45 11.11 9.97 -4.94
C GLU A 45 10.59 9.82 -3.50
N TYR A 46 9.71 8.84 -3.26
CA TYR A 46 9.11 8.60 -1.95
C TYR A 46 9.85 7.55 -1.10
N GLY A 47 11.00 7.06 -1.56
CA GLY A 47 11.82 6.09 -0.84
C GLY A 47 11.18 4.71 -0.67
N ALA A 48 10.20 4.37 -1.52
CA ALA A 48 9.52 3.08 -1.50
C ALA A 48 10.40 2.01 -2.17
N THR A 49 10.59 0.89 -1.49
CA THR A 49 11.47 -0.21 -1.93
C THR A 49 10.75 -1.50 -2.26
N PHE A 50 9.45 -1.57 -1.96
CA PHE A 50 8.60 -2.68 -2.40
C PHE A 50 8.48 -2.74 -3.94
N THR A 51 8.08 -3.89 -4.47
CA THR A 51 7.95 -4.07 -5.92
C THR A 51 6.78 -3.24 -6.45
N ALA A 52 6.97 -2.52 -7.55
CA ALA A 52 5.89 -1.86 -8.26
C ALA A 52 5.87 -2.26 -9.73
N VAL A 53 4.66 -2.48 -10.25
CA VAL A 53 4.41 -2.87 -11.65
C VAL A 53 3.38 -1.93 -12.27
N SER A 54 3.52 -1.69 -13.58
CA SER A 54 2.53 -0.92 -14.35
C SER A 54 1.31 -1.79 -14.60
N ASP A 55 0.13 -1.26 -14.32
CA ASP A 55 -1.12 -1.73 -14.91
C ASP A 55 -1.12 -1.30 -16.38
N GLU A 56 -1.37 -2.24 -17.27
CA GLU A 56 -1.30 -1.99 -18.71
C GLU A 56 -2.41 -1.03 -19.18
N ASP A 57 -2.34 -0.61 -20.45
CA ASP A 57 -3.34 0.27 -21.04
C ASP A 57 -4.76 -0.27 -20.83
N GLY A 58 -5.64 0.58 -20.29
CA GLY A 58 -7.01 0.20 -19.93
C GLY A 58 -7.16 -0.38 -18.52
N TYR A 59 -6.08 -0.45 -17.73
CA TYR A 59 -6.06 -0.79 -16.30
C TYR A 59 -6.77 -2.11 -15.95
N PRO A 60 -6.46 -3.22 -16.65
CA PRO A 60 -7.17 -4.49 -16.47
C PRO A 60 -7.10 -5.02 -15.03
N VAL A 61 -5.99 -4.84 -14.32
CA VAL A 61 -5.87 -5.29 -12.93
C VAL A 61 -6.75 -4.44 -12.03
N SER A 62 -6.65 -3.11 -12.13
CA SER A 62 -7.48 -2.19 -11.35
C SER A 62 -8.97 -2.45 -11.57
N ASN A 63 -9.39 -2.71 -12.81
CA ASN A 63 -10.77 -3.00 -13.18
C ASN A 63 -11.25 -4.34 -12.60
N GLN A 64 -10.42 -5.38 -12.56
CA GLN A 64 -10.78 -6.68 -11.97
C GLN A 64 -11.05 -6.58 -10.48
N TYR A 65 -10.31 -5.72 -9.78
CA TYR A 65 -10.56 -5.41 -8.36
C TYR A 65 -11.66 -4.36 -8.15
N GLY A 66 -12.25 -3.84 -9.22
CA GLY A 66 -13.31 -2.81 -9.15
C GLY A 66 -12.83 -1.48 -8.57
N LEU A 67 -11.54 -1.16 -8.72
CA LEU A 67 -10.94 0.02 -8.11
C LEU A 67 -11.36 1.29 -8.85
N THR A 68 -12.00 2.21 -8.14
CA THR A 68 -12.42 3.52 -8.67
C THR A 68 -11.60 4.69 -8.12
N THR A 69 -10.71 4.43 -7.16
CA THR A 69 -10.01 5.46 -6.39
C THR A 69 -8.60 5.00 -6.05
N VAL A 70 -7.64 5.93 -6.10
CA VAL A 70 -6.23 5.69 -5.77
C VAL A 70 -5.76 6.65 -4.67
N PRO A 71 -4.94 6.21 -3.70
CA PRO A 71 -4.48 4.85 -3.52
C PRO A 71 -5.62 3.94 -3.02
N THR A 72 -5.60 2.66 -3.41
CA THR A 72 -6.35 1.61 -2.72
C THR A 72 -5.36 0.54 -2.26
N VAL A 73 -5.45 0.14 -0.99
CA VAL A 73 -4.59 -0.89 -0.39
C VAL A 73 -5.44 -2.10 -0.05
N LEU A 74 -5.05 -3.26 -0.55
CA LEU A 74 -5.71 -4.54 -0.30
C LEU A 74 -4.75 -5.47 0.45
N LEU A 75 -5.22 -6.07 1.55
CA LEU A 75 -4.57 -7.22 2.16
C LEU A 75 -5.28 -8.48 1.68
N ILE A 76 -4.54 -9.36 1.01
CA ILE A 76 -5.07 -10.59 0.41
C ILE A 76 -4.51 -11.79 1.15
N ALA A 77 -5.38 -12.66 1.64
CA ALA A 77 -5.00 -13.91 2.30
C ALA A 77 -4.43 -14.94 1.31
N PRO A 78 -3.71 -15.97 1.79
CA PRO A 78 -3.19 -17.04 0.93
C PRO A 78 -4.26 -17.80 0.14
N ASP A 79 -5.53 -17.76 0.56
CA ASP A 79 -6.66 -18.36 -0.15
C ASP A 79 -7.24 -17.44 -1.25
N GLY A 80 -6.62 -16.28 -1.49
CA GLY A 80 -7.02 -15.30 -2.50
C GLY A 80 -8.13 -14.34 -2.05
N LYS A 81 -8.60 -14.42 -0.80
CA LYS A 81 -9.65 -13.52 -0.32
C LYS A 81 -9.07 -12.21 0.22
N VAL A 82 -9.73 -11.10 -0.09
CA VAL A 82 -9.43 -9.80 0.50
C VAL A 82 -9.85 -9.81 1.98
N GLN A 83 -8.90 -9.60 2.88
CA GLN A 83 -9.13 -9.47 4.33
C GLN A 83 -9.36 -8.02 4.76
N VAL A 84 -8.64 -7.09 4.12
CA VAL A 84 -8.75 -5.65 4.38
C VAL A 84 -8.73 -4.91 3.04
N SER A 85 -9.56 -3.88 2.92
CA SER A 85 -9.58 -2.95 1.81
C SER A 85 -9.62 -1.53 2.37
N SER A 86 -8.62 -0.72 2.01
CA SER A 86 -8.52 0.70 2.36
C SER A 86 -8.61 1.52 1.08
N VAL A 87 -9.64 2.35 0.94
CA VAL A 87 -9.82 3.25 -0.21
C VAL A 87 -9.41 4.66 0.20
N GLY A 88 -8.43 5.23 -0.50
CA GLY A 88 -7.66 6.37 0.00
C GLY A 88 -6.80 5.97 1.20
N PHE A 89 -6.32 6.98 1.93
CA PHE A 89 -5.63 6.74 3.20
C PHE A 89 -6.65 6.68 4.34
N CYS A 90 -6.64 5.58 5.08
CA CYS A 90 -7.39 5.41 6.32
C CYS A 90 -6.45 4.88 7.40
N LYS A 91 -6.30 5.64 8.49
CA LYS A 91 -5.38 5.30 9.58
C LYS A 91 -5.74 3.97 10.24
N ALA A 92 -7.03 3.77 10.52
CA ALA A 92 -7.53 2.56 11.16
C ALA A 92 -7.32 1.31 10.27
N ASP A 93 -7.47 1.44 8.95
CA ASP A 93 -7.23 0.32 8.03
C ASP A 93 -5.74 -0.04 7.95
N MET A 94 -4.84 0.95 7.99
CA MET A 94 -3.40 0.67 8.05
C MET A 94 -3.00 -0.04 9.35
N GLU A 95 -3.55 0.38 10.49
CA GLU A 95 -3.37 -0.32 11.77
C GLU A 95 -3.93 -1.75 11.73
N LYS A 96 -5.09 -1.93 11.09
CA LYS A 96 -5.68 -3.25 10.89
C LYS A 96 -4.77 -4.15 10.04
N ILE A 97 -4.23 -3.64 8.93
CA ILE A 97 -3.26 -4.39 8.11
C ILE A 97 -2.05 -4.79 8.94
N ALA A 98 -1.48 -3.87 9.72
CA ALA A 98 -0.34 -4.16 10.59
C ALA A 98 -0.66 -5.26 11.61
N LYS A 99 -1.88 -5.24 12.17
CA LYS A 99 -2.35 -6.25 13.10
C LYS A 99 -2.52 -7.61 12.44
N GLU A 100 -3.20 -7.69 11.30
CA GLU A 100 -3.41 -8.94 10.56
C GLU A 100 -2.08 -9.58 10.14
N LEU A 101 -1.10 -8.78 9.69
CA LEU A 101 0.24 -9.25 9.38
C LEU A 101 0.99 -9.73 10.64
N GLY A 102 0.89 -9.00 11.75
CA GLY A 102 1.44 -9.40 13.04
C GLY A 102 0.89 -10.76 13.50
N ASP A 103 -0.43 -10.94 13.46
CA ASP A 103 -1.10 -12.18 13.84
C ASP A 103 -0.69 -13.34 12.91
N ALA A 104 -0.66 -13.12 11.59
CA ALA A 104 -0.30 -14.13 10.61
C ALA A 104 1.14 -14.67 10.80
N PHE A 105 2.08 -13.79 11.15
CA PHE A 105 3.48 -14.16 11.37
C PHE A 105 3.85 -14.36 12.85
N ARG A 106 2.87 -14.30 13.76
CA ARG A 106 3.06 -14.41 15.23
C ARG A 106 4.09 -13.42 15.78
N LYS A 107 4.00 -12.17 15.31
CA LYS A 107 4.82 -11.03 15.72
C LYS A 107 3.94 -9.95 16.33
N ASN A 108 4.57 -9.02 17.03
CA ASN A 108 3.88 -7.78 17.38
C ASN A 108 3.56 -7.00 16.09
N PRO A 109 2.38 -6.35 16.01
CA PRO A 109 2.06 -5.47 14.90
C PRO A 109 3.15 -4.41 14.68
N ALA A 110 3.50 -4.16 13.43
CA ALA A 110 4.49 -3.14 13.10
C ALA A 110 3.97 -1.74 13.46
N SER A 111 4.85 -0.88 13.96
CA SER A 111 4.53 0.53 14.20
C SER A 111 4.44 1.29 12.89
N VAL A 112 3.22 1.38 12.34
CA VAL A 112 2.97 2.11 11.09
C VAL A 112 3.15 3.61 11.28
N PHE A 113 2.68 4.14 12.41
CA PHE A 113 2.74 5.56 12.75
C PHE A 113 3.70 5.80 13.90
N LEU A 114 4.58 6.78 13.77
CA LEU A 114 5.48 7.18 14.85
C LEU A 114 4.74 8.06 15.85
N PRO A 115 5.04 7.98 17.16
CA PRO A 115 4.35 8.79 18.18
C PRO A 115 4.46 10.31 17.96
N SER A 116 5.50 10.76 17.23
CA SER A 116 5.73 12.17 16.90
C SER A 116 5.00 12.65 15.65
N GLU A 117 4.37 11.76 14.89
CA GLU A 117 3.69 12.10 13.64
C GLU A 117 2.25 12.52 13.91
N ILE A 118 1.83 13.63 13.29
CA ILE A 118 0.44 14.04 13.23
C ILE A 118 -0.14 13.49 11.93
N VAL A 119 -0.87 12.39 12.05
CA VAL A 119 -1.48 11.68 10.92
C VAL A 119 -3.00 11.86 11.00
N PRO A 120 -3.68 12.39 9.96
CA PRO A 120 -5.14 12.49 9.94
C PRO A 120 -5.77 11.10 9.97
N ASP A 121 -7.02 10.99 10.43
CA ASP A 121 -7.69 9.68 10.44
C ASP A 121 -8.03 9.19 9.03
N TYR A 122 -8.34 10.11 8.12
CA TYR A 122 -8.70 9.82 6.74
C TYR A 122 -8.18 10.90 5.79
N LYS A 123 -7.77 10.47 4.59
CA LYS A 123 -7.49 11.37 3.47
C LYS A 123 -8.00 10.71 2.16
N PRO A 124 -8.93 11.36 1.44
CA PRO A 124 -9.46 10.81 0.20
C PRO A 124 -8.37 10.73 -0.86
N GLY A 125 -8.61 9.84 -1.83
CA GLY A 125 -7.82 9.70 -3.05
C GLY A 125 -8.30 10.58 -4.18
#